data_AF-A0A352B1V6-F1
#
_entry.id   AF-A0A352B1V6-F1
#
_cell.length_a   1.000
_cell.length_b   1.000
_cell.length_c   1.000
_cell.angle_alpha   90.00
_cell.angle_beta   90.00
_cell.angle_gamma   90.00
#
_symmetry.space_group_name_H-M   'P 1'
#
loop_
_entity.id
_entity.type
_entity.pdbx_description
1 polymer ?
#
loop_
_entity_poly.entity_id
_entity_poly.type
_entity_poly.pdbx_seq_one_letter_code
_entity_poly.pdbx_strand_id
1 'polypeptide(L)'
;MLKKLFGTLSAVALAVAGLVAIPAAISPAAAAPPGEAFDPGLIISDSVFFDFGSMDVSGIQAFLDSRVSNCRAVDPAIDCLKSIKVEIPETPATTPQEIGPCSAIPANPTASAAQVIYSVATACGISPKVLITTLQKEQGLVTSTKPTEYMYRAAMGFGCPDSDPGICGKVYVGLFNQVYRAAKQLRWYGNPKGSFTYWKPGRTVSMRFNPKS
;
A
#
# COMPACT_ATOMS: atom_id res chain seq x y z
N MET A 1 -66.51 0.81 20.52
CA MET A 1 -65.54 -0.31 20.61
C MET A 1 -64.25 0.02 19.83
N LEU A 2 -63.54 1.08 20.22
CA LEU A 2 -62.33 1.54 19.51
C LEU A 2 -61.28 2.11 20.49
N LYS A 3 -61.21 1.53 21.70
CA LYS A 3 -60.25 1.91 22.76
C LYS A 3 -59.36 0.75 23.20
N LYS A 4 -59.38 -0.37 22.46
CA LYS A 4 -58.61 -1.60 22.77
C LYS A 4 -57.62 -2.00 21.66
N LEU A 5 -57.24 -1.06 20.78
CA LEU A 5 -56.24 -1.32 19.72
C LEU A 5 -54.90 -0.58 19.92
N PHE A 6 -54.70 0.11 21.05
CA PHE A 6 -53.45 0.82 21.36
C PHE A 6 -52.53 0.05 22.34
N GLY A 7 -52.88 -1.18 22.71
CA GLY A 7 -52.17 -1.96 23.73
C GLY A 7 -51.18 -3.00 23.20
N THR A 8 -51.10 -3.22 21.89
CA THR A 8 -50.32 -4.34 21.31
C THR A 8 -49.23 -3.92 20.31
N LEU A 9 -49.03 -2.62 20.10
CA LEU A 9 -47.99 -2.09 19.20
C LEU A 9 -46.69 -1.68 19.90
N SER A 10 -46.62 -1.74 21.25
CA SER A 10 -45.46 -1.29 22.01
C SER A 10 -44.46 -2.38 22.42
N ALA A 11 -44.75 -3.67 22.18
CA ALA A 11 -43.89 -4.77 22.65
C ALA A 11 -42.92 -5.32 21.58
N VAL A 12 -43.12 -4.99 20.29
CA VAL A 12 -42.24 -5.47 19.20
C VAL A 12 -41.20 -4.40 18.79
N ALA A 13 -41.40 -3.14 19.18
CA ALA A 13 -40.48 -2.04 18.88
C ALA A 13 -39.21 -2.00 19.76
N LEU A 14 -39.11 -2.83 20.81
CA LEU A 14 -37.92 -2.87 21.69
C LEU A 14 -36.92 -4.00 21.37
N ALA A 15 -37.17 -4.86 20.38
CA ALA A 15 -36.28 -5.98 20.08
C ALA A 15 -35.21 -5.70 19.02
N VAL A 16 -35.19 -4.51 18.40
CA VAL A 16 -34.24 -4.16 17.31
C VAL A 16 -33.19 -3.11 17.74
N ALA A 17 -33.27 -2.59 18.98
CA ALA A 17 -32.37 -1.53 19.47
C ALA A 17 -31.06 -2.05 20.10
N GLY A 18 -30.60 -3.24 19.72
CA GLY A 18 -29.52 -3.95 20.40
C GLY A 18 -28.34 -4.38 19.52
N LEU A 19 -28.11 -3.76 18.36
CA LEU A 19 -26.83 -3.91 17.66
C LEU A 19 -25.83 -2.90 18.24
N VAL A 20 -25.30 -3.21 19.42
CA VAL A 20 -24.12 -2.52 19.93
C VAL A 20 -22.97 -2.90 19.01
N ALA A 21 -22.49 -1.93 18.22
CA ALA A 21 -21.26 -2.08 17.47
C ALA A 21 -20.13 -2.31 18.48
N ILE A 22 -19.67 -3.56 18.60
CA ILE A 22 -18.47 -3.88 19.35
C ILE A 22 -17.33 -3.16 18.62
N PRO A 23 -16.61 -2.21 19.24
CA PRO A 23 -15.41 -1.68 18.63
C PRO A 23 -14.47 -2.86 18.44
N ALA A 24 -14.10 -3.15 17.18
CA ALA A 24 -13.10 -4.17 16.91
C ALA A 24 -11.86 -3.83 17.74
N ALA A 25 -11.57 -4.67 18.74
CA ALA A 25 -10.35 -4.53 19.52
C ALA A 25 -9.19 -4.70 18.54
N ILE A 26 -8.57 -3.58 18.17
CA ILE A 26 -7.34 -3.58 17.38
C ILE A 26 -6.31 -4.26 18.28
N SER A 27 -6.11 -5.56 18.06
CA SER A 27 -5.07 -6.28 18.78
C SER A 27 -3.76 -5.57 18.52
N PRO A 28 -2.94 -5.29 19.56
CA PRO A 28 -1.62 -4.73 19.34
C PRO A 28 -0.90 -5.62 18.35
N ALA A 29 -0.23 -5.00 17.37
CA ALA A 29 0.56 -5.73 16.39
C ALA A 29 1.47 -6.70 17.16
N ALA A 30 1.40 -7.99 16.82
CA ALA A 30 2.26 -9.00 17.43
C ALA A 30 3.71 -8.52 17.32
N ALA A 31 4.48 -8.69 18.40
CA ALA A 31 5.90 -8.41 18.38
C ALA A 31 6.54 -9.10 17.16
N ALA A 32 7.51 -8.43 16.54
CA ALA A 32 8.24 -9.04 15.44
C ALA A 32 8.71 -10.44 15.87
N PRO A 33 8.59 -11.47 15.01
CA PRO A 33 9.07 -12.79 15.33
C PRO A 33 10.54 -12.72 15.80
N PRO A 34 10.98 -13.59 16.73
CA PRO A 34 12.39 -13.68 17.05
C PRO A 34 13.22 -13.86 15.77
N GLY A 35 14.45 -13.35 15.74
CA GLY A 35 15.30 -13.42 14.54
C GLY A 35 15.48 -14.84 13.99
N GLU A 36 15.36 -15.85 14.85
CA GLU A 36 15.38 -17.28 14.49
C GLU A 36 14.17 -17.73 13.64
N ALA A 37 13.06 -16.98 13.67
CA ALA A 37 11.91 -17.19 12.82
C ALA A 37 12.03 -16.46 11.46
N PHE A 38 13.10 -15.68 11.24
CA PHE A 38 13.39 -15.12 9.92
C PHE A 38 14.01 -16.21 9.05
N ASP A 39 13.21 -16.72 8.11
CA ASP A 39 13.71 -17.56 7.03
C ASP A 39 14.08 -16.67 5.83
N PRO A 40 15.37 -16.50 5.51
CA PRO A 40 15.79 -15.71 4.34
C PRO A 40 15.28 -16.31 3.01
N GLY A 41 14.93 -17.60 2.99
CA GLY A 41 14.30 -18.28 1.85
C GLY A 41 12.79 -18.04 1.73
N LEU A 42 12.13 -17.55 2.79
CA LEU A 42 10.69 -17.26 2.82
C LEU A 42 10.43 -15.94 3.58
N ILE A 43 10.68 -14.82 2.89
CA ILE A 43 10.44 -13.48 3.45
C ILE A 43 8.93 -13.17 3.49
N ILE A 44 8.21 -13.52 2.42
CA ILE A 44 6.77 -13.30 2.28
C ILE A 44 6.22 -14.32 1.27
N SER A 45 5.07 -14.93 1.58
CA SER A 45 4.40 -15.86 0.66
C SER A 45 3.62 -15.11 -0.40
N ASP A 46 3.44 -15.71 -1.58
CA ASP A 46 2.62 -15.15 -2.66
C ASP A 46 1.20 -14.80 -2.19
N SER A 47 0.60 -15.65 -1.34
CA SER A 47 -0.74 -15.40 -0.79
C SER A 47 -0.84 -14.11 0.00
N VAL A 48 0.24 -13.69 0.70
CA VAL A 48 0.26 -12.42 1.44
C VAL A 48 0.71 -11.28 0.53
N PHE A 49 1.65 -11.54 -0.38
CA PHE A 49 2.20 -10.55 -1.30
C PHE A 49 1.12 -9.99 -2.25
N PHE A 50 0.26 -10.87 -2.76
CA PHE A 50 -0.80 -10.54 -3.71
C PHE A 50 -2.18 -10.36 -3.03
N ASP A 51 -2.26 -10.32 -1.70
CA ASP A 51 -3.49 -10.02 -0.96
C ASP A 51 -3.83 -8.53 -1.03
N PHE A 52 -4.30 -8.09 -2.20
CA PHE A 52 -4.70 -6.71 -2.47
C PHE A 52 -5.91 -6.27 -1.63
N GLY A 53 -6.70 -7.22 -1.12
CA GLY A 53 -7.85 -6.96 -0.22
C GLY A 53 -7.48 -6.84 1.25
N SER A 54 -6.20 -6.99 1.62
CA SER A 54 -5.76 -7.02 3.02
C SER A 54 -5.99 -5.74 3.83
N MET A 55 -6.23 -4.60 3.17
CA MET A 55 -6.55 -3.32 3.80
C MET A 55 -7.45 -2.49 2.88
N ASP A 56 -8.51 -1.89 3.42
CA ASP A 56 -9.26 -0.85 2.73
C ASP A 56 -8.62 0.54 2.95
N VAL A 57 -9.19 1.57 2.31
CA VAL A 57 -8.72 2.96 2.44
C VAL A 57 -8.67 3.40 3.90
N SER A 58 -9.68 3.04 4.71
CA SER A 58 -9.78 3.45 6.11
C SER A 58 -8.72 2.78 6.98
N GLY A 59 -8.45 1.50 6.75
CA GLY A 59 -7.41 0.74 7.43
C GLY A 59 -6.01 1.25 7.07
N ILE A 60 -5.77 1.61 5.80
CA ILE A 60 -4.51 2.23 5.38
C ILE A 60 -4.34 3.58 6.05
N GLN A 61 -5.37 4.44 6.02
CA GLN A 61 -5.30 5.76 6.64
C GLN A 61 -5.07 5.66 8.15
N ALA A 62 -5.81 4.80 8.86
CA ALA A 62 -5.63 4.58 10.28
C ALA A 62 -4.21 4.09 10.62
N PHE A 63 -3.64 3.21 9.78
CA PHE A 63 -2.25 2.79 9.95
C PHE A 63 -1.28 3.96 9.75
N LEU A 64 -1.40 4.75 8.69
CA LEU A 64 -0.54 5.90 8.45
C LEU A 64 -0.66 6.94 9.59
N ASP A 65 -1.88 7.17 10.06
CA ASP A 65 -2.16 8.06 11.18
C ASP A 65 -1.45 7.61 12.46
N SER A 66 -1.35 6.30 12.68
CA SER A 66 -0.69 5.70 13.84
C SER A 66 0.84 5.78 13.81
N ARG A 67 1.45 6.06 12.65
CA ARG A 67 2.92 6.10 12.50
C ARG A 67 3.51 7.48 12.76
N VAL A 68 2.70 8.53 12.60
CA VAL A 68 3.12 9.92 12.82
C VAL A 68 2.05 10.64 13.64
N SER A 69 2.36 10.86 14.93
CA SER A 69 1.48 11.61 15.83
C SER A 69 1.49 13.11 15.57
N ASN A 70 2.68 13.69 15.32
CA ASN A 70 2.86 15.10 15.03
C ASN A 70 3.61 15.28 13.70
N CYS A 71 2.96 15.93 12.73
CA CYS A 71 3.59 16.31 11.47
C CYS A 71 4.24 17.69 11.58
N ARG A 72 5.51 17.79 11.19
CA ARG A 72 6.32 19.01 11.20
C ARG A 72 6.55 19.57 9.79
N ALA A 73 5.88 19.02 8.78
CA ALA A 73 5.89 19.59 7.44
C ALA A 73 5.18 20.95 7.46
N VAL A 74 5.69 21.89 6.68
CA VAL A 74 5.14 23.25 6.57
C VAL A 74 4.56 23.54 5.19
N ASP A 75 4.99 22.78 4.19
CA ASP A 75 4.53 22.88 2.82
C ASP A 75 3.54 21.73 2.54
N PRO A 76 2.26 22.04 2.25
CA PRO A 76 1.25 21.03 1.92
C PRO A 76 1.61 20.13 0.73
N ALA A 77 2.45 20.60 -0.20
CA ALA A 77 2.89 19.81 -1.35
C ALA A 77 3.84 18.66 -0.97
N ILE A 78 4.46 18.74 0.20
CA ILE A 78 5.37 17.73 0.77
C ILE A 78 5.00 17.41 2.22
N ASP A 79 3.70 17.42 2.53
CA ASP A 79 3.16 17.11 3.85
C ASP A 79 3.54 15.68 4.29
N CYS A 80 3.34 15.31 5.56
CA CYS A 80 3.50 13.94 6.00
C CYS A 80 2.61 12.99 5.20
N LEU A 81 3.05 11.74 5.01
CA LEU A 81 2.34 10.77 4.15
C LEU A 81 0.87 10.58 4.58
N LYS A 82 0.57 10.66 5.88
CA LYS A 82 -0.79 10.57 6.41
C LYS A 82 -1.71 11.74 5.99
N SER A 83 -1.15 12.90 5.64
CA SER A 83 -1.89 14.13 5.39
C SER A 83 -1.82 14.64 3.95
N ILE A 84 -0.79 14.22 3.18
CA ILE A 84 -0.55 14.71 1.82
C ILE A 84 -1.74 14.46 0.88
N LYS A 85 -1.95 15.42 -0.02
CA LYS A 85 -2.88 15.32 -1.15
C LYS A 85 -2.12 15.17 -2.46
N VAL A 86 -2.55 14.23 -3.27
CA VAL A 86 -1.90 13.84 -4.53
C VAL A 86 -2.97 13.67 -5.59
N GLU A 87 -2.68 14.12 -6.79
CA GLU A 87 -3.52 13.85 -7.96
C GLU A 87 -3.29 12.41 -8.45
N ILE A 88 -4.39 11.68 -8.63
CA ILE A 88 -4.46 10.47 -9.44
C ILE A 88 -5.02 10.89 -10.80
N PRO A 89 -4.23 10.85 -11.89
CA PRO A 89 -4.75 11.08 -13.22
C PRO A 89 -5.65 9.91 -13.66
N GLU A 90 -6.57 10.16 -14.60
CA GLU A 90 -7.31 9.09 -15.27
C GLU A 90 -6.31 8.11 -15.88
N THR A 91 -6.31 6.87 -15.39
CA THR A 91 -5.31 5.88 -15.76
C THR A 91 -6.02 4.68 -16.37
N PRO A 92 -5.93 4.46 -17.70
CA PRO A 92 -6.60 3.34 -18.35
C PRO A 92 -5.97 1.99 -17.93
N ALA A 93 -6.75 0.92 -18.11
CA ALA A 93 -6.23 -0.43 -17.91
C ALA A 93 -5.05 -0.71 -18.85
N THR A 94 -4.07 -1.46 -18.37
CA THR A 94 -2.91 -1.85 -19.17
C THR A 94 -3.32 -2.77 -20.32
N THR A 95 -2.67 -2.62 -21.45
CA THR A 95 -2.85 -3.50 -22.61
C THR A 95 -2.11 -4.84 -22.42
N PRO A 96 -2.47 -5.91 -23.15
CA PRO A 96 -1.77 -7.20 -23.07
C PRO A 96 -0.27 -7.17 -23.41
N GLN A 97 0.19 -6.12 -24.10
CA GLN A 97 1.58 -5.93 -24.49
C GLN A 97 2.42 -5.25 -23.39
N GLU A 98 1.76 -4.68 -22.37
CA GLU A 98 2.44 -4.01 -21.28
C GLU A 98 2.87 -4.97 -20.16
N ILE A 99 3.95 -4.57 -19.49
CA ILE A 99 4.47 -5.25 -18.31
C ILE A 99 3.63 -4.89 -17.08
N GLY A 100 3.25 -5.90 -16.29
CA GLY A 100 2.57 -5.72 -15.01
C GLY A 100 1.11 -5.29 -15.20
N PRO A 101 0.18 -6.24 -15.40
CA PRO A 101 -1.20 -5.89 -15.70
C PRO A 101 -1.87 -5.21 -14.51
N CYS A 102 -2.53 -4.08 -14.79
CA CYS A 102 -3.38 -3.36 -13.85
C CYS A 102 -4.71 -2.98 -14.51
N SER A 103 -5.81 -3.01 -13.75
CA SER A 103 -7.08 -2.45 -14.20
C SER A 103 -7.02 -0.92 -14.27
N ALA A 104 -8.05 -0.30 -14.86
CA ALA A 104 -8.17 1.15 -14.88
C ALA A 104 -8.28 1.72 -13.44
N ILE A 105 -7.74 2.91 -13.24
CA ILE A 105 -7.86 3.71 -12.02
C ILE A 105 -8.55 5.03 -12.39
N PRO A 106 -9.74 5.31 -11.84
CA PRO A 106 -10.43 6.58 -12.08
C PRO A 106 -9.63 7.77 -11.57
N ALA A 107 -9.75 8.91 -12.25
CA ALA A 107 -9.16 10.17 -11.80
C ALA A 107 -9.63 10.58 -10.40
N ASN A 108 -8.72 11.12 -9.60
CA ASN A 108 -9.01 11.75 -8.33
C ASN A 108 -8.02 12.92 -8.10
N PRO A 109 -8.46 14.18 -8.23
CA PRO A 109 -7.55 15.33 -8.17
C PRO A 109 -6.99 15.62 -6.78
N THR A 110 -7.57 15.05 -5.71
CA THR A 110 -7.22 15.38 -4.32
C THR A 110 -7.16 14.13 -3.44
N ALA A 111 -6.59 13.04 -3.97
CA ALA A 111 -6.45 11.78 -3.26
C ALA A 111 -5.51 11.90 -2.06
N SER A 112 -5.88 11.29 -0.94
CA SER A 112 -4.95 10.97 0.15
C SER A 112 -3.93 9.92 -0.30
N ALA A 113 -2.80 9.83 0.40
CA ALA A 113 -1.87 8.72 0.20
C ALA A 113 -2.54 7.35 0.40
N ALA A 114 -3.49 7.23 1.34
CA ALA A 114 -4.25 6.01 1.56
C ALA A 114 -5.08 5.62 0.32
N GLN A 115 -5.72 6.59 -0.34
CA GLN A 115 -6.43 6.37 -1.60
C GLN A 115 -5.48 6.00 -2.73
N VAL A 116 -4.32 6.66 -2.85
CA VAL A 116 -3.29 6.29 -3.84
C VAL A 116 -2.86 4.83 -3.67
N ILE A 117 -2.51 4.43 -2.45
CA ILE A 117 -2.06 3.07 -2.13
C ILE A 117 -3.18 2.07 -2.42
N TYR A 118 -4.39 2.32 -1.97
CA TYR A 118 -5.54 1.43 -2.17
C TYR A 118 -5.88 1.26 -3.66
N SER A 119 -5.96 2.36 -4.41
CA SER A 119 -6.30 2.35 -5.83
C SER A 119 -5.27 1.56 -6.64
N VAL A 120 -3.98 1.79 -6.39
CA VAL A 120 -2.91 1.05 -7.07
C VAL A 120 -2.88 -0.41 -6.63
N ALA A 121 -2.99 -0.70 -5.32
CA ALA A 121 -3.03 -2.05 -4.78
C ALA A 121 -4.13 -2.88 -5.44
N THR A 122 -5.34 -2.34 -5.48
CA THR A 122 -6.50 -2.99 -6.09
C THR A 122 -6.32 -3.18 -7.59
N ALA A 123 -5.94 -2.11 -8.31
CA ALA A 123 -5.82 -2.16 -9.75
C ALA A 123 -4.73 -3.13 -10.22
N CYS A 124 -3.58 -3.11 -9.53
CA CYS A 124 -2.44 -3.93 -9.84
C CYS A 124 -2.40 -5.23 -9.03
N GLY A 125 -3.40 -5.58 -8.22
CA GLY A 125 -3.42 -6.81 -7.40
C GLY A 125 -2.17 -7.04 -6.55
N ILE A 126 -1.69 -6.01 -5.85
CA ILE A 126 -0.57 -6.08 -4.88
C ILE A 126 -1.10 -5.73 -3.50
N SER A 127 -0.62 -6.40 -2.46
CA SER A 127 -1.01 -6.07 -1.09
C SER A 127 -0.66 -4.62 -0.71
N PRO A 128 -1.60 -3.84 -0.15
CA PRO A 128 -1.30 -2.54 0.44
C PRO A 128 -0.14 -2.59 1.44
N LYS A 129 -0.01 -3.68 2.20
CA LYS A 129 1.08 -3.87 3.17
C LYS A 129 2.45 -3.91 2.50
N VAL A 130 2.56 -4.55 1.33
CA VAL A 130 3.80 -4.59 0.54
C VAL A 130 4.17 -3.18 0.05
N LEU A 131 3.20 -2.41 -0.43
CA LEU A 131 3.42 -1.05 -0.90
C LEU A 131 3.86 -0.12 0.25
N ILE A 132 3.18 -0.19 1.39
CA ILE A 132 3.50 0.60 2.59
C ILE A 132 4.90 0.26 3.11
N THR A 133 5.24 -1.03 3.25
CA THR A 133 6.58 -1.46 3.66
C THR A 133 7.65 -0.99 2.67
N THR A 134 7.32 -0.94 1.38
CA THR A 134 8.24 -0.44 0.36
C THR A 134 8.45 1.07 0.46
N LEU A 135 7.40 1.87 0.66
CA LEU A 135 7.55 3.31 0.92
C LEU A 135 8.46 3.58 2.13
N GLN A 136 8.36 2.74 3.17
CA GLN A 136 9.22 2.86 4.34
C GLN A 136 10.67 2.46 4.06
N LYS A 137 10.92 1.34 3.37
CA LYS A 137 12.31 0.90 3.13
C LYS A 137 13.05 1.81 2.14
N GLU A 138 12.33 2.38 1.16
CA GLU A 138 12.96 3.16 0.08
C GLU A 138 13.23 4.61 0.50
N GLN A 139 12.30 5.25 1.23
CA GLN A 139 12.41 6.67 1.57
C GLN A 139 12.13 6.99 3.04
N GLY A 140 11.80 6.01 3.89
CA GLY A 140 11.40 6.27 5.28
C GLY A 140 10.10 7.09 5.40
N LEU A 141 9.30 7.10 4.34
CA LEU A 141 8.21 8.07 4.15
C LEU A 141 7.03 7.85 5.12
N VAL A 142 6.80 6.60 5.53
CA VAL A 142 5.69 6.22 6.41
C VAL A 142 5.85 6.79 7.82
N THR A 143 7.09 6.88 8.32
CA THR A 143 7.39 7.41 9.66
C THR A 143 7.94 8.83 9.65
N SER A 144 8.13 9.43 8.47
CA SER A 144 8.73 10.76 8.36
C SER A 144 7.79 11.83 8.91
N THR A 145 8.30 12.62 9.84
CA THR A 145 7.58 13.78 10.41
C THR A 145 7.87 15.07 9.63
N LYS A 146 8.82 15.07 8.70
CA LYS A 146 9.18 16.22 7.87
C LYS A 146 9.74 15.72 6.53
N PRO A 147 8.88 15.24 5.62
CA PRO A 147 9.32 14.74 4.34
C PRO A 147 10.03 15.81 3.52
N THR A 148 10.83 15.35 2.56
CA THR A 148 11.46 16.21 1.57
C THR A 148 10.81 15.97 0.21
N GLU A 149 10.94 16.93 -0.71
CA GLU A 149 10.49 16.77 -2.09
C GLU A 149 11.08 15.52 -2.75
N TYR A 150 12.36 15.23 -2.48
CA TYR A 150 13.05 14.07 -3.03
C TYR A 150 12.36 12.75 -2.62
N MET A 151 11.92 12.64 -1.37
CA MET A 151 11.22 11.45 -0.89
C MET A 151 9.93 11.17 -1.66
N TYR A 152 9.24 12.20 -2.14
CA TYR A 152 8.04 12.02 -2.98
C TYR A 152 8.38 11.78 -4.45
N ARG A 153 9.45 12.40 -4.97
CA ARG A 153 9.93 12.17 -6.34
C ARG A 153 10.42 10.75 -6.55
N ALA A 154 11.00 10.11 -5.53
CA ALA A 154 11.57 8.77 -5.58
C ALA A 154 10.95 7.80 -4.54
N ALA A 155 9.67 7.98 -4.20
CA ALA A 155 8.97 7.33 -3.09
C ALA A 155 9.14 5.80 -2.99
N MET A 156 9.28 5.12 -4.13
CA MET A 156 9.38 3.65 -4.20
C MET A 156 10.71 3.18 -4.81
N GLY A 157 11.67 4.09 -5.03
CA GLY A 157 12.93 3.78 -5.71
C GLY A 157 12.74 3.36 -7.19
N PHE A 158 11.54 3.53 -7.76
CA PHE A 158 11.28 3.08 -9.12
C PHE A 158 11.96 4.01 -10.13
N GLY A 159 12.74 3.42 -11.04
CA GLY A 159 13.55 4.17 -12.01
C GLY A 159 14.86 4.69 -11.41
N CYS A 160 15.37 4.07 -10.35
CA CYS A 160 16.66 4.39 -9.72
C CYS A 160 17.66 3.23 -9.91
N PRO A 161 18.27 3.07 -11.09
CA PRO A 161 19.25 2.01 -11.34
C PRO A 161 20.57 2.29 -10.62
N ASP A 162 21.19 1.25 -10.08
CA ASP A 162 22.50 1.34 -9.42
C ASP A 162 23.61 1.83 -10.38
N SER A 163 23.46 1.60 -11.68
CA SER A 163 24.41 2.04 -12.71
C SER A 163 24.38 3.54 -13.01
N ASP A 164 23.29 4.23 -12.65
CA ASP A 164 23.14 5.68 -12.79
C ASP A 164 22.26 6.23 -11.66
N PRO A 165 22.79 6.33 -10.43
CA PRO A 165 22.01 6.80 -9.28
C PRO A 165 21.53 8.25 -9.45
N GLY A 166 22.18 9.03 -10.32
CA GLY A 166 21.84 10.43 -10.58
C GLY A 166 20.51 10.63 -11.30
N ILE A 167 19.91 9.59 -11.88
CA ILE A 167 18.59 9.65 -12.52
C ILE A 167 17.43 9.51 -11.52
N CYS A 168 17.72 9.07 -10.29
CA CYS A 168 16.70 8.79 -9.29
C CYS A 168 15.88 10.05 -8.95
N GLY A 169 14.56 9.91 -8.99
CA GLY A 169 13.61 11.01 -8.80
C GLY A 169 13.51 11.99 -9.97
N LYS A 170 14.20 11.80 -11.10
CA LYS A 170 14.04 12.64 -12.32
C LYS A 170 13.05 12.06 -13.32
N VAL A 171 12.79 10.76 -13.23
CA VAL A 171 11.82 10.05 -14.06
C VAL A 171 10.70 9.53 -13.17
N TYR A 172 9.49 9.43 -13.72
CA TYR A 172 8.34 8.82 -13.04
C TYR A 172 8.05 9.43 -11.66
N VAL A 173 8.14 10.75 -11.60
CA VAL A 173 8.16 11.51 -10.34
C VAL A 173 6.78 11.58 -9.69
N GLY A 174 6.78 11.67 -8.37
CA GLY A 174 5.58 11.86 -7.55
C GLY A 174 5.02 10.55 -7.01
N LEU A 175 4.29 10.65 -5.89
CA LEU A 175 3.83 9.49 -5.13
C LEU A 175 3.03 8.51 -5.99
N PHE A 176 2.05 8.98 -6.74
CA PHE A 176 1.21 8.11 -7.59
C PHE A 176 2.05 7.36 -8.62
N ASN A 177 2.89 8.05 -9.39
CA ASN A 177 3.71 7.43 -10.44
C ASN A 177 4.68 6.39 -9.88
N GLN A 178 5.31 6.70 -8.74
CA GLN A 178 6.22 5.79 -8.05
C GLN A 178 5.50 4.53 -7.56
N VAL A 179 4.36 4.69 -6.88
CA VAL A 179 3.56 3.57 -6.37
C VAL A 179 2.99 2.72 -7.51
N TYR A 180 2.42 3.36 -8.55
CA TYR A 180 1.85 2.67 -9.71
C TYR A 180 2.89 1.86 -10.48
N ARG A 181 4.04 2.45 -10.80
CA ARG A 181 5.06 1.75 -11.59
C ARG A 181 5.80 0.69 -10.78
N ALA A 182 6.05 0.93 -9.50
CA ALA A 182 6.55 -0.10 -8.61
C ALA A 182 5.57 -1.29 -8.54
N ALA A 183 4.27 -1.04 -8.41
CA ALA A 183 3.28 -2.12 -8.38
C ALA A 183 3.24 -2.93 -9.70
N LYS A 184 3.30 -2.26 -10.86
CA LYS A 184 3.45 -2.95 -12.17
C LYS A 184 4.69 -3.85 -12.20
N GLN A 185 5.82 -3.34 -11.71
CA GLN A 185 7.07 -4.09 -11.66
C GLN A 185 6.97 -5.30 -10.70
N LEU A 186 6.37 -5.13 -9.54
CA LEU A 186 6.13 -6.22 -8.59
C LEU A 186 5.21 -7.30 -9.18
N ARG A 187 4.18 -6.90 -9.95
CA ARG A 187 3.36 -7.85 -10.71
C ARG A 187 4.14 -8.58 -11.80
N TRP A 188 5.10 -7.92 -12.43
CA TRP A 188 5.94 -8.55 -13.44
C TRP A 188 6.86 -9.62 -12.86
N TYR A 189 7.37 -9.43 -11.64
CA TYR A 189 8.20 -10.42 -10.98
C TYR A 189 7.46 -11.75 -10.74
N GLY A 190 6.14 -11.70 -10.50
CA GLY A 190 5.31 -12.90 -10.41
C GLY A 190 4.87 -13.50 -11.75
N ASN A 191 5.23 -12.91 -12.89
CA ASN A 191 4.79 -13.39 -14.20
C ASN A 191 5.70 -14.52 -14.71
N PRO A 192 5.17 -15.72 -15.05
CA PRO A 192 5.97 -16.81 -15.62
C PRO A 192 6.60 -16.49 -16.98
N LYS A 193 5.99 -15.57 -17.74
CA LYS A 193 6.54 -15.01 -19.00
C LYS A 193 7.48 -13.83 -18.74
N GLY A 194 7.72 -13.49 -17.47
CA GLY A 194 8.56 -12.40 -17.04
C GLY A 194 10.03 -12.62 -17.37
N SER A 195 10.81 -11.55 -17.25
CA SER A 195 12.25 -11.57 -17.51
C SER A 195 13.04 -12.27 -16.39
N PHE A 196 12.41 -12.50 -15.23
CA PHE A 196 13.05 -12.91 -13.96
C PHE A 196 12.98 -14.42 -13.69
N THR A 197 12.92 -15.24 -14.73
CA THR A 197 12.76 -16.71 -14.64
C THR A 197 14.04 -17.48 -14.27
N TYR A 198 15.17 -16.76 -14.16
CA TYR A 198 16.49 -17.31 -13.88
C TYR A 198 16.71 -17.67 -12.39
N TRP A 199 16.03 -17.00 -11.47
CA TRP A 199 16.09 -17.30 -10.03
C TRP A 199 14.82 -18.03 -9.57
N LYS A 200 14.82 -19.36 -9.72
CA LYS A 200 13.67 -20.18 -9.34
C LYS A 200 13.58 -20.33 -7.81
N PRO A 201 12.40 -20.15 -7.20
CA PRO A 201 12.17 -20.48 -5.79
C PRO A 201 12.61 -21.92 -5.47
N GLY A 202 13.14 -22.13 -4.26
CA GLY A 202 13.62 -23.44 -3.81
C GLY A 202 14.96 -23.89 -4.40
N ARG A 203 15.66 -23.03 -5.15
CA ARG A 203 17.03 -23.27 -5.61
C ARG A 203 18.00 -22.38 -4.84
N THR A 204 19.05 -22.98 -4.30
CA THR A 204 20.20 -22.20 -3.83
C THR A 204 20.84 -21.52 -5.03
N VAL A 205 20.88 -20.19 -4.98
CA VAL A 205 21.50 -19.34 -5.99
C VAL A 205 22.78 -18.77 -5.40
N SER A 206 23.91 -19.05 -6.04
CA SER A 206 25.17 -18.38 -5.69
C SER A 206 25.17 -16.95 -6.24
N MET A 207 24.85 -15.97 -5.40
CA MET A 207 24.97 -14.56 -5.73
C MET A 207 26.39 -14.07 -5.38
N ARG A 208 27.07 -13.43 -6.33
CA ARG A 208 28.33 -12.73 -6.06
C ARG A 208 28.03 -11.43 -5.32
N PHE A 209 28.86 -11.06 -4.34
CA PHE A 209 28.72 -9.77 -3.69
C PHE A 209 29.19 -8.65 -4.62
N ASN A 210 28.49 -7.52 -4.63
CA ASN A 210 28.90 -6.30 -5.34
C ASN A 210 29.54 -5.31 -4.34
N PRO A 211 30.62 -4.59 -4.69
CA PRO A 211 31.42 -4.65 -5.91
C PRO A 211 32.60 -5.61 -5.72
N LYS A 212 32.37 -6.89 -5.99
CA LYS A 212 33.31 -8.01 -5.82
C LYS A 212 33.53 -8.41 -4.35
N SER A 213 32.98 -9.57 -4.00
CA SER A 213 33.67 -10.58 -3.21
C SER A 213 33.35 -11.94 -3.81
#